data_AF-A0A8J5S4P6-F1
#
_entry.id   AF-A0A8J5S4P6-F1
#
_cell.length_a   1.000
_cell.length_b   1.000
_cell.length_c   1.000
_cell.angle_alpha   90.00
_cell.angle_beta   90.00
_cell.angle_gamma   90.00
#
_symmetry.space_group_name_H-M   'P 1'
#
loop_
_entity.id
_entity.type
_entity.pdbx_description
1 polymer ?
#
loop_
_entity_poly.entity_id
_entity_poly.type
_entity_poly.pdbx_seq_one_letter_code
_entity_poly.pdbx_strand_id
1 'polypeptide(L)'
;MPPRRPSLFTGRAKSRNASPSNRNSIQKRRLGEDEPAAHTLRACERRGSIREGREGEREMDAFYSASSAYGAAASGWGYDSLKNFRQISPAVQSHLKLVYLTLCVALAASAVGAYLHIALNIGGMLTMLGCVGSIAWLFAVPVYEERKRFGLLLTAALLEGTSIGPLIKVAVDFDPSILVTAFVGTAIAFGCFTCAAIVAKRREYLYLGGLLSSGLSILLWLQLAASIFGHGTSSFMFEVYFGLLIFLGYMVYDTQEIIERAHHGDMDYIKHALTLFTDFVAVLVRILVVMLKNASDKSEEKKRKKRS
;
A
#
# COMPACT_ATOMS: atom_id res chain seq x y z
N MET A 1 -4.82 31.54 -56.13
CA MET A 1 -6.30 31.47 -56.06
C MET A 1 -6.73 30.02 -56.30
N PRO A 2 -7.80 29.54 -55.63
CA PRO A 2 -8.07 28.12 -55.29
C PRO A 2 -8.68 27.36 -56.50
N PRO A 3 -8.96 26.02 -56.49
CA PRO A 3 -10.08 25.45 -55.72
C PRO A 3 -10.04 23.94 -55.31
N ARG A 4 -11.05 23.64 -54.47
CA ARG A 4 -11.69 22.43 -53.93
C ARG A 4 -11.85 21.15 -54.80
N ARG A 5 -12.18 20.05 -54.07
CA ARG A 5 -13.04 18.85 -54.37
C ARG A 5 -12.36 17.63 -55.06
N PRO A 6 -13.00 16.44 -55.14
CA PRO A 6 -13.60 15.59 -54.09
C PRO A 6 -13.35 14.06 -54.32
N SER A 7 -13.98 13.22 -53.48
CA SER A 7 -14.19 11.77 -53.55
C SER A 7 -14.57 11.17 -54.92
N LEU A 8 -14.15 9.92 -55.22
CA LEU A 8 -15.02 8.93 -55.91
C LEU A 8 -14.48 7.49 -55.95
N PHE A 9 -15.41 6.59 -55.63
CA PHE A 9 -15.58 5.17 -55.94
C PHE A 9 -15.05 4.69 -57.31
N THR A 10 -14.48 3.49 -57.33
CA THR A 10 -14.49 2.50 -58.44
C THR A 10 -14.48 1.10 -57.78
N GLY A 11 -15.18 0.04 -58.20
CA GLY A 11 -16.06 -0.23 -59.32
C GLY A 11 -15.84 -1.67 -59.83
N ARG A 12 -16.94 -2.44 -59.97
CA ARG A 12 -17.11 -3.66 -60.82
C ARG A 12 -16.43 -4.97 -60.35
N ALA A 13 -16.95 -6.19 -60.57
CA ALA A 13 -17.93 -6.66 -61.56
C ALA A 13 -18.74 -7.89 -61.08
N LYS A 14 -19.72 -8.25 -61.92
CA LYS A 14 -20.90 -9.09 -61.75
C LYS A 14 -20.81 -10.29 -62.69
N SER A 15 -21.39 -11.46 -62.34
CA SER A 15 -22.18 -12.38 -63.21
C SER A 15 -22.16 -13.83 -62.68
N ARG A 16 -23.29 -14.36 -62.15
CA ARG A 16 -24.21 -15.41 -62.73
C ARG A 16 -23.59 -16.82 -62.79
N ASN A 17 -24.26 -17.95 -62.55
CA ASN A 17 -25.67 -18.34 -62.38
C ASN A 17 -25.71 -19.82 -61.92
N ALA A 18 -26.86 -20.24 -61.38
CA ALA A 18 -27.54 -21.55 -61.55
C ALA A 18 -27.93 -22.29 -60.25
N SER A 19 -29.24 -22.48 -60.13
CA SER A 19 -30.00 -23.38 -59.25
C SER A 19 -30.77 -24.36 -60.18
N PRO A 20 -31.70 -25.26 -59.77
CA PRO A 20 -32.05 -25.86 -58.47
C PRO A 20 -32.19 -27.41 -58.54
N SER A 21 -32.40 -28.12 -57.41
CA SER A 21 -33.28 -29.33 -57.39
C SER A 21 -33.60 -29.81 -55.97
N ASN A 22 -34.82 -30.29 -55.81
CA ASN A 22 -35.59 -30.60 -54.60
C ASN A 22 -35.91 -32.11 -54.59
N ARG A 23 -35.72 -32.84 -53.46
CA ARG A 23 -36.61 -33.96 -53.08
C ARG A 23 -36.37 -34.55 -51.69
N ASN A 24 -37.49 -34.71 -51.00
CA ASN A 24 -37.76 -35.41 -49.73
C ASN A 24 -37.25 -36.86 -49.65
N SER A 25 -36.96 -37.35 -48.44
CA SER A 25 -37.66 -38.51 -47.87
C SER A 25 -37.35 -38.75 -46.39
N ILE A 26 -38.43 -38.81 -45.63
CA ILE A 26 -38.59 -39.33 -44.27
C ILE A 26 -38.48 -40.87 -44.34
N GLN A 27 -37.97 -41.51 -43.27
CA GLN A 27 -38.53 -42.71 -42.60
C GLN A 27 -37.51 -43.84 -42.27
N LYS A 28 -37.55 -44.25 -40.98
CA LYS A 28 -37.23 -45.55 -40.33
C LYS A 28 -35.95 -45.59 -39.46
N ARG A 29 -36.09 -45.54 -38.11
CA ARG A 29 -36.34 -46.65 -37.13
C ARG A 29 -35.01 -47.35 -36.77
N ARG A 30 -34.64 -47.72 -35.52
CA ARG A 30 -35.21 -47.66 -34.15
C ARG A 30 -34.13 -48.31 -33.22
N LEU A 31 -34.13 -47.97 -31.91
CA LEU A 31 -33.66 -48.76 -30.72
C LEU A 31 -32.23 -48.60 -30.15
N GLY A 32 -32.18 -48.49 -28.81
CA GLY A 32 -31.05 -48.70 -27.88
C GLY A 32 -30.58 -47.42 -27.18
N GLU A 33 -31.17 -46.97 -26.07
CA GLU A 33 -30.85 -47.29 -24.66
C GLU A 33 -29.49 -46.75 -24.15
N ASP A 34 -29.61 -45.92 -23.11
CA ASP A 34 -28.73 -45.65 -21.96
C ASP A 34 -27.39 -44.88 -22.05
N GLU A 35 -27.27 -43.96 -21.08
CA GLU A 35 -26.18 -43.05 -20.70
C GLU A 35 -24.81 -43.76 -20.47
N PRO A 36 -23.66 -43.05 -20.51
CA PRO A 36 -23.24 -42.37 -19.27
C PRO A 36 -22.47 -41.05 -19.46
N ALA A 37 -22.89 -40.02 -18.74
CA ALA A 37 -22.23 -38.72 -18.58
C ALA A 37 -20.96 -38.77 -17.69
N ALA A 38 -20.57 -39.95 -17.20
CA ALA A 38 -19.46 -40.12 -16.27
C ALA A 38 -18.05 -40.04 -16.91
N HIS A 39 -17.92 -40.35 -18.21
CA HIS A 39 -16.61 -40.34 -18.88
C HIS A 39 -16.12 -38.92 -19.19
N THR A 40 -17.04 -37.98 -19.42
CA THR A 40 -16.73 -36.58 -19.75
C THR A 40 -16.29 -35.80 -18.51
N LEU A 41 -16.87 -36.11 -17.34
CA LEU A 41 -16.49 -35.47 -16.07
C LEU A 41 -15.07 -35.83 -15.63
N ARG A 42 -14.67 -37.12 -15.72
CA ARG A 42 -13.32 -37.56 -15.37
C ARG A 42 -12.23 -36.98 -16.28
N ALA A 43 -12.55 -36.66 -17.54
CA ALA A 43 -11.63 -36.01 -18.47
C ALA A 43 -11.48 -34.50 -18.19
N CYS A 44 -12.56 -33.84 -17.76
CA CYS A 44 -12.55 -32.44 -17.37
C CYS A 44 -11.80 -32.22 -16.05
N GLU A 45 -11.99 -33.10 -15.07
CA GLU A 45 -11.34 -33.06 -13.76
C GLU A 45 -9.83 -33.33 -13.85
N ARG A 46 -9.41 -34.29 -14.71
CA ARG A 46 -7.98 -34.50 -15.01
C ARG A 46 -7.35 -33.31 -15.74
N ARG A 47 -8.10 -32.61 -16.60
CA ARG A 47 -7.65 -31.36 -17.25
C ARG A 47 -7.56 -30.20 -16.27
N GLY A 48 -8.45 -30.13 -15.27
CA GLY A 48 -8.41 -29.14 -14.18
C GLY A 48 -7.17 -29.32 -13.31
N SER A 49 -6.92 -30.54 -12.83
CA SER A 49 -5.78 -30.85 -11.95
C SER A 49 -4.42 -30.68 -12.64
N ILE A 50 -4.29 -31.06 -13.93
CA ILE A 50 -3.05 -30.81 -14.70
C ILE A 50 -2.83 -29.32 -14.96
N ARG A 51 -3.90 -28.53 -15.08
CA ARG A 51 -3.82 -27.09 -15.32
C ARG A 51 -3.49 -26.31 -14.04
N GLU A 52 -4.05 -26.70 -12.90
CA GLU A 52 -3.69 -26.18 -11.57
C GLU A 52 -2.25 -26.53 -11.18
N GLY A 53 -1.80 -27.77 -11.41
CA GLY A 53 -0.41 -28.15 -11.17
C GLY A 53 0.60 -27.33 -12.00
N ARG A 54 0.27 -27.09 -13.28
CA ARG A 54 1.09 -26.29 -14.19
C ARG A 54 0.99 -24.78 -13.95
N GLU A 55 -0.05 -24.30 -13.28
CA GLU A 55 -0.18 -22.91 -12.82
C GLU A 55 0.61 -22.71 -11.52
N GLY A 56 0.56 -23.66 -10.57
CA GLY A 56 1.37 -23.66 -9.35
C GLY A 56 2.88 -23.75 -9.61
N GLU A 57 3.32 -24.59 -10.56
CA GLU A 57 4.74 -24.63 -10.98
C GLU A 57 5.17 -23.32 -11.65
N ARG A 58 4.31 -22.72 -12.50
CA ARG A 58 4.60 -21.42 -13.13
C ARG A 58 4.62 -20.26 -12.16
N GLU A 59 3.78 -20.27 -11.12
CA GLU A 59 3.80 -19.26 -10.05
C GLU A 59 5.05 -19.40 -9.18
N MET A 60 5.43 -20.64 -8.83
CA MET A 60 6.65 -20.91 -8.07
C MET A 60 7.90 -20.51 -8.86
N ASP A 61 7.97 -20.84 -10.14
CA ASP A 61 9.06 -20.44 -11.04
C ASP A 61 9.10 -18.92 -11.24
N ALA A 62 7.95 -18.26 -11.35
CA ALA A 62 7.87 -16.80 -11.42
C ALA A 62 8.36 -16.13 -10.13
N PHE A 63 8.05 -16.72 -8.96
CA PHE A 63 8.51 -16.23 -7.66
C PHE A 63 10.02 -16.43 -7.47
N TYR A 64 10.58 -17.59 -7.84
CA TYR A 64 12.02 -17.85 -7.79
C TYR A 64 12.79 -17.00 -8.81
N SER A 65 12.24 -16.80 -10.00
CA SER A 65 12.85 -15.95 -11.03
C SER A 65 12.79 -14.46 -10.66
N ALA A 66 11.70 -14.01 -10.01
CA ALA A 66 11.62 -12.68 -9.41
C ALA A 66 12.63 -12.53 -8.26
N SER A 67 12.70 -13.48 -7.33
CA SER A 67 13.67 -13.48 -6.21
C SER A 67 15.13 -13.46 -6.70
N SER A 68 15.44 -14.23 -7.74
CA SER A 68 16.76 -14.27 -8.37
C SER A 68 17.08 -12.96 -9.11
N ALA A 69 16.09 -12.35 -9.78
CA ALA A 69 16.23 -11.02 -10.38
C ALA A 69 16.44 -9.91 -9.34
N TYR A 70 15.78 -10.00 -8.17
CA TYR A 70 16.02 -9.11 -7.03
C TYR A 70 17.43 -9.32 -6.43
N GLY A 71 17.90 -10.57 -6.32
CA GLY A 71 19.25 -10.89 -5.84
C GLY A 71 20.36 -10.44 -6.81
N ALA A 72 20.14 -10.59 -8.11
CA ALA A 72 21.05 -10.13 -9.16
C ALA A 72 21.10 -8.59 -9.23
N ALA A 73 19.96 -7.91 -9.09
CA ALA A 73 19.90 -6.46 -9.00
C ALA A 73 20.61 -5.93 -7.74
N ALA A 74 20.49 -6.61 -6.58
CA ALA A 74 21.17 -6.24 -5.35
C ALA A 74 22.71 -6.40 -5.41
N SER A 75 23.21 -7.38 -6.18
CA SER A 75 24.65 -7.65 -6.30
C SER A 75 25.43 -6.58 -7.09
N GLY A 76 24.76 -5.83 -7.96
CA GLY A 76 25.35 -4.71 -8.72
C GLY A 76 25.28 -3.34 -8.03
N TRP A 77 24.60 -3.26 -6.87
CA TRP A 77 24.45 -2.03 -6.08
C TRP A 77 25.54 -1.89 -5.01
N GLY A 78 26.52 -2.80 -5.03
CA GLY A 78 27.58 -2.90 -4.05
C GLY A 78 28.69 -1.89 -4.30
N TYR A 79 28.97 -1.09 -3.27
CA TYR A 79 30.21 -0.34 -3.06
C TYR A 79 30.41 0.97 -3.85
N ASP A 80 30.25 1.02 -5.17
CA ASP A 80 30.56 2.26 -5.92
C ASP A 80 29.41 3.27 -5.93
N SER A 81 28.15 2.81 -5.92
CA SER A 81 26.99 3.66 -5.60
C SER A 81 27.00 4.11 -4.14
N LEU A 82 27.48 3.26 -3.21
CA LEU A 82 27.72 3.61 -1.80
C LEU A 82 28.83 4.68 -1.64
N LYS A 83 29.84 4.73 -2.52
CA LYS A 83 30.85 5.79 -2.54
C LYS A 83 30.36 7.11 -3.15
N ASN A 84 29.35 7.08 -4.02
CA ASN A 84 28.70 8.29 -4.56
C ASN A 84 27.87 9.07 -3.51
N PHE A 85 27.56 8.46 -2.35
CA PHE A 85 27.02 9.19 -1.18
C PHE A 85 27.98 10.27 -0.66
N ARG A 86 29.24 10.34 -1.14
CA ARG A 86 30.15 11.48 -0.93
C ARG A 86 29.65 12.82 -1.49
N GLN A 87 28.59 12.84 -2.31
CA GLN A 87 27.91 14.09 -2.68
C GLN A 87 26.98 14.63 -1.58
N ILE A 88 26.64 13.83 -0.58
CA ILE A 88 25.93 14.29 0.62
C ILE A 88 26.97 14.74 1.64
N SER A 89 26.88 16.00 2.08
CA SER A 89 27.79 16.57 3.09
C SER A 89 27.82 15.67 4.35
N PRO A 90 29.00 15.38 4.94
CA PRO A 90 29.11 14.54 6.13
C PRO A 90 28.29 15.07 7.32
N ALA A 91 27.98 16.36 7.33
CA ALA A 91 27.05 16.97 8.29
C ALA A 91 25.62 16.42 8.13
N VAL A 92 25.09 16.34 6.91
CA VAL A 92 23.74 15.82 6.61
C VAL A 92 23.64 14.34 6.98
N GLN A 93 24.69 13.55 6.73
CA GLN A 93 24.71 12.14 7.13
C GLN A 93 24.64 11.95 8.65
N SER A 94 25.36 12.78 9.41
CA SER A 94 25.35 12.74 10.88
C SER A 94 23.99 13.15 11.43
N HIS A 95 23.37 14.16 10.83
CA HIS A 95 22.01 14.60 11.14
C HIS A 95 20.98 13.52 10.87
N LEU A 96 21.00 12.90 9.69
CA LEU A 96 20.09 11.81 9.35
C LEU A 96 20.22 10.64 10.34
N LYS A 97 21.45 10.25 10.73
CA LYS A 97 21.65 9.23 11.77
C LYS A 97 20.95 9.60 13.07
N LEU A 98 21.07 10.86 13.51
CA LEU A 98 20.43 11.35 14.73
C LEU A 98 18.90 11.36 14.62
N VAL A 99 18.36 11.71 13.45
CA VAL A 99 16.93 11.65 13.14
C VAL A 99 16.41 10.22 13.24
N TYR A 100 17.08 9.24 12.59
CA TYR A 100 16.65 7.83 12.63
C TYR A 100 16.81 7.20 14.01
N LEU A 101 17.86 7.55 14.76
CA LEU A 101 17.99 7.09 16.15
C LEU A 101 16.87 7.65 17.04
N THR A 102 16.55 8.93 16.88
CA THR A 102 15.45 9.58 17.61
C THR A 102 14.10 8.95 17.23
N LEU A 103 13.90 8.64 15.95
CA LEU A 103 12.73 7.89 15.46
C LEU A 103 12.62 6.52 16.14
N CYS A 104 13.70 5.74 16.25
CA CYS A 104 13.66 4.45 16.94
C CYS A 104 13.24 4.58 18.41
N VAL A 105 13.73 5.60 19.12
CA VAL A 105 13.33 5.85 20.51
C VAL A 105 11.86 6.27 20.60
N ALA A 106 11.38 7.11 19.67
CA ALA A 106 9.98 7.49 19.60
C ALA A 106 9.06 6.29 19.31
N LEU A 107 9.44 5.39 18.39
CA LEU A 107 8.71 4.16 18.12
C LEU A 107 8.69 3.22 19.34
N ALA A 108 9.79 3.11 20.08
CA ALA A 108 9.83 2.34 21.32
C ALA A 108 8.90 2.96 22.39
N ALA A 109 8.91 4.29 22.55
CA ALA A 109 8.00 5.00 23.45
C ALA A 109 6.52 4.81 23.04
N SER A 110 6.23 4.82 21.74
CA SER A 110 4.90 4.55 21.20
C SER A 110 4.46 3.11 21.46
N ALA A 111 5.34 2.13 21.30
CA ALA A 111 5.06 0.73 21.65
C ALA A 111 4.73 0.57 23.15
N VAL A 112 5.47 1.27 24.02
CA VAL A 112 5.14 1.33 25.46
C VAL A 112 3.78 1.97 25.68
N GLY A 113 3.43 3.04 24.98
CA GLY A 113 2.10 3.66 25.03
C GLY A 113 0.97 2.72 24.61
N ALA A 114 1.15 1.98 23.51
CA ALA A 114 0.21 0.97 23.05
C ALA A 114 0.03 -0.16 24.09
N TYR A 115 1.13 -0.59 24.72
CA TYR A 115 1.08 -1.57 25.81
C TYR A 115 0.34 -1.04 27.04
N LEU A 116 0.59 0.22 27.44
CA LEU A 116 -0.11 0.87 28.54
C LEU A 116 -1.62 0.98 28.27
N HIS A 117 -2.02 1.24 27.02
CA HIS A 117 -3.43 1.18 26.65
C HIS A 117 -4.03 -0.21 26.91
N ILE A 118 -3.35 -1.27 26.48
CA ILE A 118 -3.84 -2.65 26.68
C ILE A 118 -3.96 -2.98 28.17
N ALA A 119 -3.00 -2.52 28.99
CA ALA A 119 -2.96 -2.80 30.42
C ALA A 119 -3.95 -1.97 31.26
N LEU A 120 -4.09 -0.67 30.94
CA LEU A 120 -4.80 0.29 31.79
C LEU A 120 -6.09 0.84 31.16
N ASN A 121 -6.34 0.55 29.88
CA ASN A 121 -7.48 1.03 29.10
C ASN A 121 -7.63 2.57 29.09
N ILE A 122 -6.50 3.29 29.11
CA ILE A 122 -6.43 4.77 29.21
C ILE A 122 -6.61 5.46 27.84
N GLY A 123 -6.53 4.71 26.73
CA GLY A 123 -6.51 5.32 25.39
C GLY A 123 -7.88 5.74 24.88
N GLY A 124 -7.86 6.73 23.98
CA GLY A 124 -9.05 7.25 23.33
C GLY A 124 -8.89 8.72 22.92
N MET A 125 -9.99 9.47 22.92
CA MET A 125 -9.98 10.87 22.49
C MET A 125 -9.10 11.78 23.37
N LEU A 126 -9.01 11.50 24.67
CA LEU A 126 -8.20 12.31 25.59
C LEU A 126 -6.70 12.17 25.30
N THR A 127 -6.22 10.96 25.03
CA THR A 127 -4.82 10.72 24.67
C THR A 127 -4.50 11.31 23.30
N MET A 128 -5.47 11.31 22.38
CA MET A 128 -5.33 11.96 21.07
C MET A 128 -5.19 13.48 21.22
N LEU A 129 -6.05 14.12 22.01
CA LEU A 129 -5.96 15.56 22.31
C LEU A 129 -4.65 15.90 23.02
N GLY A 130 -4.21 15.05 23.95
CA GLY A 130 -2.92 15.18 24.62
C GLY A 130 -1.73 15.06 23.65
N CYS A 131 -1.79 14.14 22.68
CA CYS A 131 -0.79 14.01 21.63
C CYS A 131 -0.70 15.28 20.79
N VAL A 132 -1.84 15.74 20.25
CA VAL A 132 -1.92 16.99 19.45
C VAL A 132 -1.43 18.18 20.26
N GLY A 133 -1.82 18.29 21.54
CA GLY A 133 -1.34 19.34 22.43
C GLY A 133 0.17 19.29 22.66
N SER A 134 0.74 18.08 22.82
CA SER A 134 2.18 17.88 22.99
C SER A 134 2.96 18.27 21.73
N ILE A 135 2.44 17.92 20.55
CA ILE A 135 3.02 18.31 19.26
C ILE A 135 2.95 19.84 19.07
N ALA A 136 1.79 20.44 19.32
CA ALA A 136 1.64 21.91 19.23
C ALA A 136 2.59 22.63 20.20
N TRP A 137 2.75 22.12 21.42
CA TRP A 137 3.72 22.63 22.38
C TRP A 137 5.14 22.50 21.85
N LEU A 138 5.52 21.36 21.26
CA LEU A 138 6.85 21.14 20.69
C LEU A 138 7.22 22.18 19.63
N PHE A 139 6.26 22.60 18.80
CA PHE A 139 6.46 23.67 17.81
C PHE A 139 6.56 25.06 18.42
N ALA A 140 5.93 25.31 19.57
CA ALA A 140 6.00 26.59 20.28
C ALA A 140 7.31 26.76 21.06
N VAL A 141 8.00 25.68 21.42
CA VAL A 141 9.26 25.72 22.18
C VAL A 141 10.43 26.07 21.25
N PRO A 142 11.29 27.03 21.64
CA PRO A 142 12.40 27.46 20.81
C PRO A 142 13.45 26.36 20.63
N VAL A 143 14.17 26.40 19.50
CA VAL A 143 15.04 25.30 19.02
C VAL A 143 16.16 24.97 20.00
N TYR A 144 16.67 25.95 20.75
CA TYR A 144 17.77 25.77 21.72
C TYR A 144 17.38 24.93 22.95
N GLU A 145 16.09 24.74 23.24
CA GLU A 145 15.62 23.93 24.37
C GLU A 145 15.46 22.45 24.01
N GLU A 146 16.52 21.83 23.47
CA GLU A 146 16.49 20.48 22.92
C GLU A 146 15.93 19.43 23.89
N ARG A 147 16.32 19.48 25.17
CA ARG A 147 15.86 18.52 26.20
C ARG A 147 14.35 18.55 26.39
N LYS A 148 13.76 19.75 26.44
CA LYS A 148 12.30 19.90 26.60
C LYS A 148 11.58 19.40 25.34
N ARG A 149 12.09 19.75 24.16
CA ARG A 149 11.52 19.33 22.88
C ARG A 149 11.59 17.81 22.69
N PHE A 150 12.71 17.19 23.08
CA PHE A 150 12.86 15.74 23.07
C PHE A 150 11.89 15.06 24.05
N GLY A 151 11.72 15.61 25.27
CA GLY A 151 10.72 15.12 26.21
C GLY A 151 9.28 15.23 25.67
N LEU A 152 8.95 16.34 25.00
CA LEU A 152 7.65 16.53 24.34
C LEU A 152 7.45 15.56 23.18
N LEU A 153 8.50 15.26 22.40
CA LEU A 153 8.46 14.22 21.36
C LEU A 153 8.15 12.85 21.95
N LEU A 154 8.83 12.45 23.04
CA LEU A 154 8.55 11.16 23.68
C LEU A 154 7.15 11.10 24.29
N THR A 155 6.68 12.21 24.86
CA THR A 155 5.32 12.32 25.40
C THR A 155 4.30 12.19 24.28
N ALA A 156 4.48 12.91 23.18
CA ALA A 156 3.64 12.79 21.99
C ALA A 156 3.64 11.36 21.44
N ALA A 157 4.82 10.73 21.30
CA ALA A 157 4.93 9.37 20.79
C ALA A 157 4.23 8.34 21.68
N LEU A 158 4.36 8.46 23.00
CA LEU A 158 3.67 7.61 23.97
C LEU A 158 2.15 7.81 23.90
N LEU A 159 1.68 9.05 23.87
CA LEU A 159 0.25 9.36 23.77
C LEU A 159 -0.36 8.92 22.44
N GLU A 160 0.39 9.05 21.34
CA GLU A 160 0.01 8.54 20.02
C GLU A 160 -0.15 7.01 20.05
N GLY A 161 0.84 6.30 20.59
CA GLY A 161 0.77 4.85 20.74
C GLY A 161 -0.41 4.40 21.63
N THR A 162 -0.68 5.15 22.70
CA THR A 162 -1.83 4.90 23.58
C THR A 162 -3.16 5.14 22.85
N SER A 163 -3.22 6.13 21.95
CA SER A 163 -4.41 6.47 21.17
C SER A 163 -4.72 5.44 20.09
N ILE A 164 -3.69 4.80 19.52
CA ILE A 164 -3.80 3.71 18.53
C ILE A 164 -4.02 2.36 19.22
N GLY A 165 -3.76 2.28 20.52
CA GLY A 165 -3.94 1.10 21.36
C GLY A 165 -5.25 0.33 21.15
N PRO A 166 -6.44 0.95 21.05
CA PRO A 166 -7.69 0.24 20.79
C PRO A 166 -7.67 -0.55 19.47
N LEU A 167 -7.09 0.04 18.41
CA LEU A 167 -6.96 -0.62 17.11
C LEU A 167 -5.97 -1.80 17.18
N ILE A 168 -4.86 -1.62 17.88
CA ILE A 168 -3.89 -2.70 18.13
C ILE A 168 -4.54 -3.82 18.94
N LYS A 169 -5.35 -3.49 19.94
CA LYS A 169 -6.09 -4.48 20.73
C LYS A 169 -7.02 -5.31 19.85
N VAL A 170 -7.79 -4.67 18.95
CA VAL A 170 -8.64 -5.38 17.97
C VAL A 170 -7.80 -6.30 17.08
N ALA A 171 -6.60 -5.86 16.65
CA ALA A 171 -5.71 -6.69 15.85
C ALA A 171 -5.21 -7.92 16.61
N VAL A 172 -4.77 -7.74 17.85
CA VAL A 172 -4.27 -8.81 18.73
C VAL A 172 -5.38 -9.81 19.07
N ASP A 173 -6.60 -9.31 19.36
CA ASP A 173 -7.76 -10.14 19.68
C ASP A 173 -8.22 -10.97 18.47
N PHE A 174 -8.01 -10.48 17.24
CA PHE A 174 -8.32 -11.22 16.01
C PHE A 174 -7.24 -12.24 15.67
N ASP A 175 -6.01 -11.78 15.47
CA ASP A 175 -4.83 -12.62 15.24
C ASP A 175 -3.55 -11.78 15.46
N PRO A 176 -2.72 -12.10 16.47
CA PRO A 176 -1.50 -11.35 16.74
C PRO A 176 -0.49 -11.38 15.59
N SER A 177 -0.55 -12.37 14.70
CA SER A 177 0.32 -12.43 13.53
C SER A 177 0.07 -11.26 12.56
N ILE A 178 -1.14 -10.71 12.51
CA ILE A 178 -1.49 -9.55 11.67
C ILE A 178 -0.72 -8.31 12.14
N LEU A 179 -0.60 -8.10 13.45
CA LEU A 179 0.13 -6.96 13.99
C LEU A 179 1.62 -7.04 13.63
N VAL A 180 2.23 -8.21 13.83
CA VAL A 180 3.65 -8.43 13.54
C VAL A 180 3.94 -8.25 12.04
N THR A 181 3.12 -8.86 11.19
CA THR A 181 3.28 -8.76 9.73
C THR A 181 3.04 -7.35 9.21
N ALA A 182 2.07 -6.61 9.75
CA ALA A 182 1.87 -5.20 9.44
C ALA A 182 3.08 -4.35 9.83
N PHE A 183 3.60 -4.53 11.05
CA PHE A 183 4.77 -3.80 11.52
C PHE A 183 6.02 -4.07 10.69
N VAL A 184 6.32 -5.35 10.42
CA VAL A 184 7.45 -5.75 9.58
C VAL A 184 7.28 -5.24 8.16
N GLY A 185 6.08 -5.32 7.59
CA GLY A 185 5.76 -4.79 6.27
C GLY A 185 6.01 -3.28 6.18
N THR A 186 5.54 -2.51 7.16
CA THR A 186 5.80 -1.06 7.24
C THR A 186 7.30 -0.78 7.40
N ALA A 187 8.01 -1.51 8.25
CA ALA A 187 9.44 -1.30 8.47
C ALA A 187 10.27 -1.55 7.20
N ILE A 188 9.95 -2.61 6.45
CA ILE A 188 10.59 -2.91 5.16
C ILE A 188 10.25 -1.82 4.15
N ALA A 189 8.97 -1.46 4.01
CA ALA A 189 8.55 -0.42 3.08
C ALA A 189 9.23 0.91 3.39
N PHE A 190 9.18 1.35 4.65
CA PHE A 190 9.85 2.55 5.14
C PHE A 190 11.35 2.51 4.82
N GLY A 191 12.05 1.43 5.18
CA GLY A 191 13.48 1.29 4.88
C GLY A 191 13.81 1.35 3.40
N CYS A 192 13.05 0.65 2.54
CA CYS A 192 13.23 0.68 1.09
C CYS A 192 12.99 2.07 0.50
N PHE A 193 11.89 2.71 0.89
CA PHE A 193 11.54 4.04 0.38
C PHE A 193 12.47 5.13 0.91
N THR A 194 12.93 5.03 2.15
CA THR A 194 13.98 5.89 2.69
C THR A 194 15.28 5.75 1.87
N CYS A 195 15.71 4.53 1.57
CA CYS A 195 16.90 4.31 0.74
C CYS A 195 16.74 4.88 -0.67
N ALA A 196 15.59 4.64 -1.30
CA ALA A 196 15.26 5.22 -2.61
C ALA A 196 15.22 6.74 -2.56
N ALA A 197 14.68 7.31 -1.47
CA ALA A 197 14.57 8.74 -1.31
C ALA A 197 15.94 9.42 -1.23
N ILE A 198 16.88 8.84 -0.47
CA ILE A 198 18.24 9.36 -0.36
C ILE A 198 18.97 9.37 -1.72
N VAL A 199 18.61 8.47 -2.64
CA VAL A 199 19.24 8.34 -3.97
C VAL A 199 18.53 9.16 -5.05
N ALA A 200 17.25 9.50 -4.88
CA ALA A 200 16.45 10.15 -5.91
C ALA A 200 16.82 11.63 -6.15
N LYS A 201 16.61 12.10 -7.39
CA LYS A 201 16.99 13.45 -7.83
C LYS A 201 15.98 14.51 -7.38
N ARG A 202 16.54 15.64 -6.95
CA ARG A 202 15.96 16.77 -6.21
C ARG A 202 14.83 17.58 -6.86
N ARG A 203 14.43 17.33 -8.12
CA ARG A 203 13.63 18.31 -8.90
C ARG A 203 12.13 18.01 -8.99
N GLU A 204 11.67 16.90 -8.41
CA GLU A 204 10.28 16.42 -8.56
C GLU A 204 9.36 16.75 -7.38
N TYR A 205 9.86 17.38 -6.31
CA TYR A 205 9.13 17.57 -5.04
C TYR A 205 7.91 18.48 -5.12
N LEU A 206 7.98 19.58 -5.88
CA LEU A 206 6.85 20.51 -6.01
C LEU A 206 5.64 19.85 -6.68
N TYR A 207 5.87 18.99 -7.67
CA TYR A 207 4.80 18.24 -8.33
C TYR A 207 4.27 17.12 -7.43
N LEU A 208 5.15 16.44 -6.71
CA LEU A 208 4.76 15.36 -5.79
C LEU A 208 3.91 15.89 -4.63
N GLY A 209 4.31 16.99 -3.99
CA GLY A 209 3.52 17.62 -2.91
C GLY A 209 2.14 18.09 -3.38
N GLY A 210 2.04 18.66 -4.60
CA GLY A 210 0.76 19.02 -5.22
C GLY A 210 -0.14 17.80 -5.52
N LEU A 211 0.46 16.70 -5.99
CA LEU A 211 -0.26 15.45 -6.24
C LEU A 211 -0.77 14.81 -4.94
N LEU A 212 0.05 14.79 -3.90
CA LEU A 212 -0.31 14.19 -2.60
C LEU A 212 -1.39 15.00 -1.89
N SER A 213 -1.28 16.33 -1.87
CA SER A 213 -2.29 17.21 -1.27
C SER A 213 -3.64 17.16 -1.99
N SER A 214 -3.65 17.05 -3.32
CA SER A 214 -4.88 16.82 -4.08
C SER A 214 -5.47 15.43 -3.79
N GLY A 215 -4.64 14.39 -3.69
CA GLY A 215 -5.08 13.05 -3.27
C GLY A 215 -5.69 13.00 -1.86
N LEU A 216 -5.07 13.70 -0.90
CA LEU A 216 -5.60 13.85 0.46
C LEU A 216 -6.94 14.58 0.48
N SER A 217 -7.07 15.63 -0.34
CA SER A 217 -8.34 16.36 -0.50
C SER A 217 -9.44 15.47 -1.07
N ILE A 218 -9.11 14.61 -2.05
CA ILE A 218 -10.05 13.62 -2.59
C ILE A 218 -10.48 12.63 -1.51
N LEU A 219 -9.55 12.10 -0.71
CA LEU A 219 -9.86 11.20 0.41
C LEU A 219 -10.80 11.87 1.42
N LEU A 220 -10.55 13.14 1.74
CA LEU A 220 -11.40 13.90 2.66
C LEU A 220 -12.83 14.07 2.10
N TRP A 221 -12.97 14.40 0.82
CA TRP A 221 -14.28 14.48 0.16
C TRP A 221 -14.98 13.12 0.08
N LEU A 222 -14.24 12.04 -0.16
CA LEU A 222 -14.80 10.68 -0.17
C LEU A 222 -15.28 10.27 1.22
N GLN A 223 -14.55 10.60 2.29
CA GLN A 223 -14.99 10.32 3.66
C GLN A 223 -16.25 11.11 4.02
N LEU A 224 -16.31 12.39 3.64
CA LEU A 224 -17.49 13.23 3.83
C LEU A 224 -18.69 12.68 3.06
N ALA A 225 -18.50 12.29 1.81
CA ALA A 225 -19.53 11.66 1.01
C ALA A 225 -19.99 10.34 1.63
N ALA A 226 -19.07 9.48 2.07
CA ALA A 226 -19.38 8.22 2.72
C ALA A 226 -20.08 8.41 4.08
N SER A 227 -19.81 9.51 4.78
CA SER A 227 -20.51 9.88 6.01
C SER A 227 -21.95 10.34 5.76
N ILE A 228 -22.24 10.99 4.62
CA ILE A 228 -23.58 11.50 4.28
C ILE A 228 -24.43 10.43 3.58
N PHE A 229 -23.84 9.70 2.64
CA PHE A 229 -24.51 8.74 1.76
C PHE A 229 -24.39 7.28 2.24
N GLY A 230 -23.61 7.03 3.29
CA GLY A 230 -23.30 5.68 3.78
C GLY A 230 -22.12 5.04 3.04
N HIS A 231 -21.50 4.04 3.68
CA HIS A 231 -20.35 3.34 3.12
C HIS A 231 -20.79 2.09 2.34
N GLY A 232 -20.51 2.05 1.04
CA GLY A 232 -20.55 0.82 0.26
C GLY A 232 -19.27 -0.01 0.45
N THR A 233 -19.34 -1.34 0.37
CA THR A 233 -18.16 -2.21 0.52
C THR A 233 -17.04 -1.86 -0.47
N SER A 234 -17.40 -1.51 -1.71
CA SER A 234 -16.44 -1.13 -2.76
C SER A 234 -15.83 0.26 -2.55
N SER A 235 -16.59 1.23 -2.05
CA SER A 235 -16.06 2.57 -1.76
C SER A 235 -15.10 2.54 -0.58
N PHE A 236 -15.40 1.72 0.44
CA PHE A 236 -14.50 1.50 1.57
C PHE A 236 -13.18 0.83 1.15
N MET A 237 -13.24 -0.21 0.30
CA MET A 237 -12.02 -0.84 -0.23
C MET A 237 -11.16 0.15 -1.01
N PHE A 238 -11.78 0.93 -1.92
CA PHE A 238 -11.06 1.96 -2.66
C PHE A 238 -10.42 2.99 -1.71
N GLU A 239 -11.15 3.49 -0.72
CA GLU A 239 -10.67 4.47 0.26
C GLU A 239 -9.46 3.95 1.05
N VAL A 240 -9.49 2.69 1.49
CA VAL A 240 -8.39 2.10 2.26
C VAL A 240 -7.14 1.92 1.40
N TYR A 241 -7.25 1.36 0.18
CA TYR A 241 -6.08 1.15 -0.71
C TYR A 241 -5.56 2.46 -1.32
N PHE A 242 -6.45 3.37 -1.73
CA PHE A 242 -6.05 4.69 -2.23
C PHE A 242 -5.44 5.53 -1.10
N GLY A 243 -6.01 5.44 0.12
CA GLY A 243 -5.44 6.02 1.33
C GLY A 243 -4.03 5.53 1.58
N LEU A 244 -3.82 4.21 1.57
CA LEU A 244 -2.49 3.61 1.73
C LEU A 244 -1.48 4.17 0.72
N LEU A 245 -1.87 4.28 -0.56
CA LEU A 245 -1.01 4.83 -1.61
C LEU A 245 -0.60 6.29 -1.31
N ILE A 246 -1.56 7.13 -0.89
CA ILE A 246 -1.29 8.53 -0.55
C ILE A 246 -0.36 8.64 0.68
N PHE A 247 -0.59 7.87 1.74
CA PHE A 247 0.26 7.88 2.93
C PHE A 247 1.68 7.37 2.65
N LEU A 248 1.84 6.34 1.81
CA LEU A 248 3.16 5.92 1.34
C LEU A 248 3.86 7.02 0.54
N GLY A 249 3.11 7.77 -0.26
CA GLY A 249 3.64 8.92 -1.00
C GLY A 249 4.08 10.06 -0.08
N TYR A 250 3.30 10.38 0.97
CA TYR A 250 3.68 11.37 1.99
C TYR A 250 4.95 10.96 2.73
N MET A 251 5.07 9.71 3.14
CA MET A 251 6.30 9.19 3.77
C MET A 251 7.55 9.39 2.90
N VAL A 252 7.43 9.19 1.58
CA VAL A 252 8.52 9.48 0.62
C VAL A 252 8.78 10.98 0.54
N TYR A 253 7.72 11.79 0.39
CA TYR A 253 7.82 13.24 0.29
C TYR A 253 8.46 13.87 1.54
N ASP A 254 8.05 13.46 2.74
CA ASP A 254 8.58 13.96 4.01
C ASP A 254 10.04 13.55 4.23
N THR A 255 10.41 12.32 3.86
CA THR A 255 11.82 11.89 3.88
C THR A 255 12.68 12.80 2.99
N GLN A 256 12.16 13.15 1.82
CA GLN A 256 12.86 14.02 0.87
C GLN A 256 12.95 15.45 1.36
N GLU A 257 11.86 15.98 1.90
CA GLU A 257 11.81 17.32 2.46
C GLU A 257 12.82 17.48 3.61
N ILE A 258 12.95 16.46 4.48
CA ILE A 258 13.96 16.42 5.55
C ILE A 258 15.38 16.49 4.98
N ILE A 259 15.66 15.72 3.93
CA ILE A 259 16.99 15.72 3.29
C ILE A 259 17.26 17.09 2.66
N GLU A 260 16.28 17.68 1.97
CA GLU A 260 16.42 19.00 1.36
C GLU A 260 16.65 20.09 2.40
N ARG A 261 15.85 20.13 3.46
CA ARG A 261 16.00 21.04 4.61
C ARG A 261 17.37 20.93 5.26
N ALA A 262 17.86 19.71 5.48
CA ALA A 262 19.19 19.47 6.04
C ALA A 262 20.33 20.05 5.17
N HIS A 263 20.22 19.94 3.85
CA HIS A 263 21.20 20.54 2.94
C HIS A 263 21.11 22.08 2.91
N HIS A 264 19.95 22.66 3.18
CA HIS A 264 19.77 24.11 3.33
C HIS A 264 20.14 24.63 4.73
N GLY A 265 20.64 23.76 5.62
CA GLY A 265 21.14 24.13 6.94
C GLY A 265 20.14 23.99 8.09
N ASP A 266 18.91 23.50 7.84
CA ASP A 266 17.95 23.17 8.89
C ASP A 266 18.27 21.79 9.48
N MET A 267 18.95 21.80 10.63
CA MET A 267 19.47 20.60 11.30
C MET A 267 18.65 20.24 12.55
N ASP A 268 17.35 20.57 12.57
CA ASP A 268 16.45 20.27 13.68
C ASP A 268 16.00 18.79 13.67
N TYR A 269 16.82 17.92 14.26
CA TYR A 269 16.58 16.48 14.22
C TYR A 269 15.30 16.04 14.95
N ILE A 270 14.85 16.82 15.94
CA ILE A 270 13.65 16.50 16.72
C ILE A 270 12.40 16.69 15.86
N LYS A 271 12.31 17.80 15.12
CA LYS A 271 11.19 18.02 14.17
C LYS A 271 11.19 16.98 13.07
N HIS A 272 12.35 16.74 12.46
CA HIS A 272 12.45 15.75 11.39
C HIS A 272 12.12 14.33 11.86
N ALA A 273 12.52 13.96 13.08
CA ALA A 273 12.16 12.67 13.65
C ALA A 273 10.65 12.58 13.98
N LEU A 274 10.04 13.66 14.46
CA LEU A 274 8.59 13.73 14.68
C LEU A 274 7.81 13.49 13.38
N THR A 275 8.22 14.15 12.29
CA THR A 275 7.61 13.99 10.96
C THR A 275 7.68 12.53 10.48
N LEU A 276 8.88 11.93 10.49
CA LEU A 276 9.03 10.52 10.10
C LEU A 276 8.26 9.57 11.03
N PHE A 277 8.14 9.91 12.32
CA PHE A 277 7.38 9.13 13.29
C PHE A 277 5.89 9.13 12.95
N THR A 278 5.30 10.30 12.69
CA THR A 278 3.88 10.41 12.34
C THR A 278 3.56 9.70 11.04
N ASP A 279 4.45 9.78 10.05
CA ASP A 279 4.30 9.06 8.77
C ASP A 279 4.36 7.56 8.93
N PHE A 280 5.37 7.07 9.68
CA PHE A 280 5.51 5.65 9.95
C PHE A 280 4.26 5.09 10.64
N VAL A 281 3.78 5.79 11.66
CA VAL A 281 2.58 5.41 12.40
C VAL A 281 1.33 5.45 11.51
N ALA A 282 1.19 6.48 10.67
CA ALA A 282 0.06 6.58 9.74
C ALA A 282 0.04 5.43 8.73
N VAL A 283 1.19 5.08 8.13
CA VAL A 283 1.33 3.94 7.22
C VAL A 283 1.06 2.63 7.96
N LEU A 284 1.59 2.45 9.17
CA LEU A 284 1.35 1.26 10.00
C LEU A 284 -0.14 1.05 10.28
N VAL A 285 -0.85 2.09 10.70
CA VAL A 285 -2.30 2.03 10.96
C VAL A 285 -3.05 1.66 9.69
N ARG A 286 -2.69 2.26 8.53
CA ARG A 286 -3.33 1.94 7.25
C ARG A 286 -3.10 0.48 6.84
N ILE A 287 -1.88 -0.03 6.94
CA ILE A 287 -1.56 -1.43 6.66
C ILE A 287 -2.31 -2.36 7.62
N LEU A 288 -2.35 -2.02 8.92
CA LEU A 288 -3.06 -2.82 9.92
C LEU A 288 -4.55 -2.93 9.60
N VAL A 289 -5.20 -1.83 9.21
CA VAL A 289 -6.61 -1.82 8.79
C VAL A 289 -6.83 -2.69 7.54
N VAL A 290 -5.95 -2.60 6.53
CA VAL A 290 -6.00 -3.46 5.34
C VAL A 290 -5.95 -4.93 5.72
N MET A 291 -4.99 -5.30 6.57
CA MET A 291 -4.78 -6.70 6.94
C MET A 291 -5.94 -7.24 7.79
N LEU A 292 -6.45 -6.46 8.74
CA LEU A 292 -7.62 -6.82 9.53
C LEU A 292 -8.86 -7.03 8.66
N LYS A 293 -9.09 -6.14 7.70
CA LYS A 293 -10.21 -6.25 6.76
C LYS A 293 -10.10 -7.52 5.91
N ASN A 294 -8.92 -7.77 5.34
CA ASN A 294 -8.65 -8.95 4.53
C ASN A 294 -8.79 -10.25 5.33
N ALA A 295 -8.38 -10.27 6.59
CA ALA A 295 -8.51 -11.43 7.46
C ALA A 295 -9.97 -11.70 7.86
N SER A 296 -10.74 -10.63 8.16
CA SER A 296 -12.17 -10.70 8.43
C SER A 296 -12.95 -11.29 7.24
N ASP A 297 -12.70 -10.79 6.03
CA ASP A 297 -13.39 -11.25 4.81
C ASP A 297 -13.13 -12.74 4.53
N LYS A 298 -11.89 -13.22 4.72
CA LYS A 298 -11.54 -14.65 4.64
C LYS A 298 -12.25 -15.52 5.67
N SER A 299 -12.46 -14.99 6.88
CA SER A 299 -13.15 -15.71 7.96
C SER A 299 -14.63 -15.92 7.63
N GLU A 300 -15.28 -14.91 7.05
CA GLU A 300 -16.68 -14.96 6.62
C GLU A 300 -16.89 -15.89 5.43
N GLU A 301 -15.97 -15.90 4.46
CA GLU A 301 -16.01 -16.83 3.34
C GLU A 301 -15.93 -18.30 3.80
N LYS A 302 -15.04 -18.60 4.76
CA LYS A 302 -14.93 -19.95 5.36
C LYS A 302 -16.23 -20.36 6.07
N LYS A 303 -16.88 -19.44 6.79
CA LYS A 303 -18.17 -19.71 7.44
C LYS A 303 -19.27 -19.97 6.42
N ARG A 304 -19.30 -19.24 5.31
CA ARG A 304 -20.26 -19.48 4.21
C ARG A 304 -20.05 -20.83 3.54
N LYS A 305 -18.80 -21.21 3.26
CA LYS A 305 -18.47 -22.52 2.66
C LYS A 305 -18.82 -23.71 3.57
N LYS A 306 -18.82 -23.54 4.89
CA LYS A 306 -19.26 -24.58 5.85
C LYS A 306 -20.77 -24.69 6.01
N ARG A 307 -21.54 -23.69 5.54
CA ARG A 307 -23.01 -23.65 5.63
C ARG A 307 -23.70 -24.07 4.33
N SER A 308 -22.97 -24.12 3.21
CA SER A 308 -23.42 -24.64 1.91
C SER A 308 -23.06 -26.11 1.77
#